data_AF-A0A377XJX6-F1
#
_entry.id   AF-A0A377XJX6-F1
#
_cell.length_a   1.000
_cell.length_b   1.000
_cell.length_c   1.000
_cell.angle_alpha   90.00
_cell.angle_beta   90.00
_cell.angle_gamma   90.00
#
_symmetry.space_group_name_H-M   'P 1'
#
loop_
_entity.id
_entity.type
_entity.pdbx_description
1 polymer ?
#
loop_
_entity_poly.entity_id
_entity_poly.type
_entity_poly.pdbx_seq_one_letter_code
_entity_poly.pdbx_strand_id
1 'polypeptide(L)'
;MDEVLDNVDARTRNFLLKSSLLRSMNDALIVRVTGEENGQMQLEEIERQGLFLQRMDDSGEWFRYHPLFGSFLRQRCQWELAV
;
A
#
# COMPACT_ATOMS: atom_id res chain seq x y z
N MET A 1 -13.76 6.18 -2.12
CA MET A 1 -12.39 5.61 -2.16
C MET A 1 -11.42 6.58 -2.80
N ASP A 2 -11.80 7.27 -3.89
CA ASP A 2 -11.02 8.42 -4.39
C ASP A 2 -10.75 9.47 -3.31
N GLU A 3 -11.75 9.79 -2.48
CA GLU A 3 -11.57 10.67 -1.31
C GLU A 3 -10.42 10.25 -0.40
N VAL A 4 -10.11 8.95 -0.26
CA VAL A 4 -8.97 8.51 0.56
C VAL A 4 -7.66 8.92 -0.09
N LEU A 5 -7.52 8.72 -1.41
CA LEU A 5 -6.32 9.12 -2.16
C LEU A 5 -6.17 10.64 -2.28
N ASP A 6 -7.28 11.37 -2.28
CA ASP A 6 -7.29 12.83 -2.35
C ASP A 6 -6.95 13.49 -1.00
N ASN A 7 -7.12 12.76 0.11
CA ASN A 7 -6.86 13.27 1.47
C ASN A 7 -5.52 12.81 2.06
N VAL A 8 -4.75 11.97 1.37
CA VAL A 8 -3.39 11.60 1.78
C VAL A 8 -2.34 12.44 1.06
N ASP A 9 -1.17 12.61 1.67
CA ASP A 9 -0.07 13.32 1.04
C ASP A 9 0.50 12.53 -0.16
N ALA A 10 1.27 13.21 -1.00
CA ALA A 10 1.80 12.65 -2.25
C ALA A 10 2.72 11.43 -2.04
N ARG A 11 3.42 11.33 -0.90
CA ARG A 11 4.28 10.18 -0.58
C ARG A 11 3.41 8.97 -0.25
N THR A 12 2.47 9.13 0.66
CA THR A 12 1.51 8.08 1.03
C THR A 12 0.72 7.60 -0.18
N ARG A 13 0.25 8.53 -1.01
CA ARG A 13 -0.45 8.23 -2.26
C ARG A 13 0.39 7.34 -3.19
N ASN A 14 1.65 7.71 -3.42
CA ASN A 14 2.56 6.92 -4.25
C ASN A 14 2.83 5.54 -3.67
N PHE A 15 3.01 5.44 -2.35
CA PHE A 15 3.17 4.18 -1.65
C PHE A 15 1.99 3.24 -1.93
N LEU A 16 0.76 3.71 -1.68
CA LEU A 16 -0.47 2.93 -1.86
C LEU A 16 -0.61 2.44 -3.31
N LEU A 17 -0.33 3.28 -4.29
CA LEU A 17 -0.44 2.92 -5.71
C LEU A 17 0.61 1.88 -6.10
N LYS A 18 1.89 2.07 -5.74
CA LYS A 18 2.97 1.13 -6.09
C LYS A 18 2.79 -0.23 -5.41
N SER A 19 2.48 -0.25 -4.12
CA SER A 19 2.32 -1.49 -3.34
C SER A 19 1.06 -2.28 -3.73
N SER A 20 0.04 -1.62 -4.31
CA SER A 20 -1.21 -2.29 -4.74
C SER A 20 -1.05 -3.39 -5.79
N LEU A 21 0.08 -3.39 -6.51
CA LEU A 21 0.46 -4.43 -7.45
C LEU A 21 0.69 -5.77 -6.76
N LEU A 22 1.03 -5.76 -5.47
CA LEU A 22 1.24 -6.93 -4.65
C LEU A 22 -0.09 -7.45 -4.09
N ARG A 23 -0.26 -8.78 -4.05
CA ARG A 23 -1.42 -9.41 -3.39
C ARG A 23 -1.29 -9.44 -1.88
N SER A 24 -0.06 -9.65 -1.42
CA SER A 24 0.41 -9.56 -0.04
C SER A 24 1.81 -8.96 -0.06
N MET A 25 2.20 -8.31 1.03
CA MET A 25 3.43 -7.54 1.10
C MET A 25 4.08 -7.68 2.48
N ASN A 26 5.40 -7.62 2.49
CA ASN A 26 6.25 -7.58 3.68
C ASN A 26 7.35 -6.53 3.45
N ASP A 27 8.22 -6.34 4.43
CA ASP A 27 9.33 -5.38 4.36
C ASP A 27 10.12 -5.48 3.05
N ALA A 28 10.64 -6.67 2.72
CA ALA A 28 11.48 -6.88 1.55
C ALA A 28 10.78 -6.55 0.23
N LEU A 29 9.50 -6.91 0.10
CA LEU A 29 8.71 -6.61 -1.11
C LEU A 29 8.43 -5.12 -1.25
N ILE A 30 8.13 -4.44 -0.14
CA ILE A 30 7.89 -3.00 -0.14
C ILE A 30 9.15 -2.26 -0.54
N VAL A 31 10.29 -2.54 0.09
CA VAL A 31 11.59 -1.93 -0.25
C VAL A 31 11.88 -2.09 -1.74
N ARG A 32 11.60 -3.28 -2.29
CA ARG A 32 11.84 -3.56 -3.70
C ARG A 32 10.93 -2.77 -4.65
N VAL A 33 9.66 -2.57 -4.30
CA VAL A 33 8.67 -1.91 -5.15
C VAL A 33 8.69 -0.39 -5.02
N THR A 34 8.88 0.13 -3.82
CA THR A 34 8.89 1.58 -3.56
C THR A 34 10.25 2.19 -3.85
N GLY A 35 11.34 1.41 -3.65
CA GLY A 35 12.73 1.89 -3.67
C GLY A 35 13.14 2.60 -2.38
N GLU A 36 12.28 2.58 -1.36
CA GLU A 36 12.52 3.22 -0.06
C GLU A 36 12.91 2.17 0.99
N GLU A 37 13.78 2.54 1.93
CA GLU A 37 14.16 1.68 3.05
C GLU A 37 13.07 1.60 4.13
N ASN A 38 13.23 0.67 5.08
CA ASN A 38 12.31 0.49 6.21
C ASN A 38 10.86 0.19 5.78
N GLY A 39 10.68 -0.79 4.89
CA GLY A 39 9.37 -1.17 4.37
C GLY A 39 8.40 -1.62 5.47
N GLN A 40 8.88 -2.30 6.50
CA GLN A 40 8.09 -2.66 7.68
C GLN A 40 7.50 -1.42 8.35
N MET A 41 8.32 -0.41 8.66
CA MET A 41 7.86 0.83 9.30
C MET A 41 6.80 1.54 8.45
N GLN A 42 6.97 1.53 7.12
CA GLN A 42 5.97 2.11 6.22
C GLN A 42 4.65 1.34 6.25
N LEU A 43 4.68 0.00 6.26
CA LEU A 43 3.47 -0.82 6.37
C LEU A 43 2.73 -0.56 7.68
N GLU A 44 3.45 -0.48 8.79
CA GLU A 44 2.88 -0.22 10.11
C GLU A 44 2.26 1.17 10.20
N GLU A 45 2.86 2.17 9.58
CA GLU A 45 2.32 3.52 9.54
C GLU A 45 1.02 3.58 8.73
N ILE A 46 0.96 2.91 7.57
CA ILE A 46 -0.25 2.84 6.73
C ILE A 46 -1.38 2.08 7.45
N GLU A 47 -1.04 0.99 8.15
CA GLU A 47 -1.97 0.27 9.01
C GLU A 47 -2.53 1.21 10.10
N ARG A 48 -1.65 1.93 10.80
CA ARG A 48 -2.01 2.86 11.90
C ARG A 48 -2.89 4.02 11.44
N GLN A 49 -2.71 4.48 10.20
CA GLN A 49 -3.56 5.51 9.58
C GLN A 49 -4.94 4.99 9.16
N GLY A 50 -5.22 3.69 9.31
CA GLY A 50 -6.52 3.11 8.95
C GLY A 50 -6.75 3.02 7.45
N LEU A 51 -5.70 3.01 6.64
CA LEU A 51 -5.75 3.00 5.16
C LEU A 51 -6.01 1.61 4.59
N PHE A 52 -6.93 0.86 5.22
CA PHE A 52 -7.41 -0.45 4.79
C PHE A 52 -6.30 -1.49 4.53
N LEU A 53 -5.16 -1.34 5.19
CA LEU A 53 -4.07 -2.32 5.24
C LEU A 53 -4.20 -3.11 6.54
N GLN A 54 -4.03 -4.43 6.46
CA GLN A 54 -4.22 -5.34 7.60
C GLN A 54 -3.10 -6.37 7.64
N ARG A 55 -2.66 -6.73 8.85
CA ARG A 55 -1.78 -7.88 9.08
C ARG A 55 -2.47 -9.20 8.71
N MET A 56 -1.68 -10.14 8.20
CA MET A 56 -2.10 -11.47 7.79
C MET A 56 -1.72 -12.55 8.82
N ASP A 57 -0.79 -12.23 9.70
CA ASP A 57 -0.21 -13.13 10.69
C ASP A 57 -0.01 -12.44 12.05
N ASP A 58 0.21 -13.26 13.08
CA ASP A 58 0.48 -12.80 14.44
C ASP A 58 1.91 -12.27 14.59
N SER A 59 2.83 -12.64 13.70
CA SER A 59 4.20 -12.07 13.66
C SER A 59 4.20 -10.64 13.16
N GLY A 60 3.17 -10.25 12.40
CA GLY A 60 3.03 -8.91 11.85
C GLY A 60 3.99 -8.61 10.72
N GLU A 61 4.51 -9.64 10.04
CA GLU A 61 5.45 -9.50 8.93
C GLU A 61 4.72 -9.36 7.59
N TRP A 62 3.53 -9.93 7.48
CA TRP A 62 2.76 -9.93 6.25
C TRP A 62 1.52 -9.07 6.34
N PHE A 63 1.29 -8.30 5.29
CA PHE A 63 0.20 -7.36 5.17
C PHE A 63 -0.54 -7.57 3.86
N ARG A 64 -1.82 -7.19 3.85
CA ARG A 64 -2.63 -7.10 2.65
C ARG A 64 -3.60 -5.94 2.73
N TYR A 65 -3.92 -5.38 1.57
CA TYR A 65 -5.07 -4.50 1.47
C TYR A 65 -6.38 -5.28 1.61
N HIS A 66 -7.38 -4.62 2.15
CA HIS A 66 -8.76 -5.04 2.03
C HIS A 66 -9.11 -5.24 0.54
N PRO A 67 -9.78 -6.34 0.13
CA PRO A 67 -9.94 -6.71 -1.28
C PRO A 67 -10.50 -5.61 -2.20
N LEU A 68 -11.52 -4.88 -1.73
CA LEU A 68 -12.13 -3.79 -2.48
C LEU A 68 -11.16 -2.62 -2.67
N PHE A 69 -10.43 -2.25 -1.62
CA PHE A 69 -9.48 -1.14 -1.67
C PHE A 69 -8.28 -1.48 -2.54
N GLY A 70 -7.70 -2.68 -2.39
CA GLY A 70 -6.60 -3.13 -3.26
C GLY A 70 -7.00 -3.22 -4.73
N SER A 71 -8.26 -3.54 -5.05
CA SER A 71 -8.74 -3.56 -6.44
C SER A 71 -8.91 -2.15 -7.00
N PHE A 72 -9.46 -1.23 -6.21
CA PHE A 72 -9.52 0.20 -6.54
C PHE A 72 -8.12 0.79 -6.80
N LEU A 73 -7.16 0.54 -5.89
CA LEU A 73 -5.79 1.03 -6.04
C LEU A 73 -5.11 0.50 -7.31
N ARG A 74 -5.30 -0.79 -7.65
CA ARG A 74 -4.73 -1.36 -8.88
C ARG A 74 -5.28 -0.71 -10.14
N GLN A 75 -6.60 -0.49 -10.18
CA GLN A 75 -7.23 0.19 -11.32
C GLN A 75 -6.68 1.61 -11.46
N ARG A 76 -6.53 2.33 -10.34
CA ARG A 76 -5.97 3.68 -10.34
C ARG A 76 -4.49 3.72 -10.74
N CYS A 77 -3.70 2.77 -10.25
CA CYS A 77 -2.28 2.62 -10.58
C CYS A 77 -2.07 2.38 -12.08
N GLN A 78 -2.90 1.54 -12.70
CA GLN A 78 -2.85 1.30 -14.14
C GLN A 78 -3.17 2.56 -14.95
N TRP A 79 -4.09 3.41 -14.50
CA TRP A 79 -4.38 4.67 -15.19
C TRP A 79 -3.27 5.70 -15.05
N GLU A 80 -2.56 5.74 -13.93
CA GLU A 80 -1.55 6.76 -13.66
C GLU A 80 -0.15 6.39 -14.16
N LEU A 81 0.17 5.10 -14.26
CA LEU A 81 1.44 4.62 -14.79
C LEU A 81 1.42 4.33 -16.30
N ALA A 82 0.26 4.50 -16.96
CA ALA A 82 0.11 4.34 -18.40
C ALA A 82 0.36 5.65 -19.20
N VAL A 83 0.85 6.69 -18.54
CA VAL A 83 1.21 8.00 -19.12
C VAL A 83 2.73 8.16 -19.13
#